data_AF-A0A7V9DVY5-F1
#
_entry.id   AF-A0A7V9DVY5-F1
#
_cell.length_a   1.000
_cell.length_b   1.000
_cell.length_c   1.000
_cell.angle_alpha   90.00
_cell.angle_beta   90.00
_cell.angle_gamma   90.00
#
_symmetry.space_group_name_H-M   'P 1'
#
loop_
_entity.id
_entity.type
_entity.pdbx_description
1 polymer ?
#
loop_
_entity_poly.entity_id
_entity_poly.type
_entity_poly.pdbx_seq_one_letter_code
_entity_poly.pdbx_strand_id
1 'polypeptide(L)' 'VVTLYLLPALNVKLLPKLLSDLKPGTRIVSHAFDMGNWKPEQTLDIGGRKVYYWTIPAKGTPAYAAASAAAGAGAAKPN' A
#
# COMPACT_ATOMS: atom_id res chain seq x y z
N VAL A 1 -8.46 -0.48 -10.50
CA VAL A 1 -7.40 -1.36 -9.93
C VAL A 1 -6.08 -0.73 -10.28
N VAL A 2 -5.15 -0.61 -9.32
CA VAL A 2 -3.80 -0.08 -9.53
C VAL A 2 -2.80 -1.18 -9.19
N THR A 3 -1.86 -1.44 -10.10
CA THR A 3 -0.77 -2.41 -9.91
C THR A 3 0.54 -1.66 -9.74
N LEU A 4 1.25 -1.92 -8.64
CA LEU A 4 2.53 -1.30 -8.33
C LEU A 4 3.67 -2.29 -8.60
N TYR A 5 4.64 -1.85 -9.38
CA TYR A 5 5.90 -2.54 -9.66
C TYR A 5 7.06 -1.54 -9.49
N LEU A 6 7.20 -1.03 -8.27
CA LEU A 6 8.13 0.05 -7.95
C LEU A 6 9.01 -0.33 -6.76
N LEU A 7 10.11 0.40 -6.61
CA LEU A 7 11.00 0.30 -5.46
C LEU A 7 10.25 0.67 -4.16
N PRO A 8 10.56 0.02 -3.01
CA PRO A 8 9.87 0.23 -1.74
C PRO A 8 9.77 1.70 -1.30
N ALA A 9 10.86 2.45 -1.49
CA ALA A 9 10.94 3.86 -1.12
C ALA A 9 9.96 4.74 -1.93
N LEU A 10 9.64 4.35 -3.16
CA LEU A 10 8.72 5.09 -4.03
C LEU A 10 7.26 4.74 -3.71
N ASN A 11 6.97 3.49 -3.32
CA ASN A 11 5.63 3.09 -2.87
C ASN A 11 5.16 3.96 -1.70
N VAL A 12 6.01 4.19 -0.69
CA VAL A 12 5.64 4.99 0.49
C VAL A 12 5.42 6.45 0.14
N LYS A 13 6.26 7.04 -0.74
CA LYS A 13 6.06 8.42 -1.22
C LYS A 13 4.80 8.58 -2.06
N LEU A 14 4.36 7.52 -2.74
CA LEU A 14 3.14 7.53 -3.55
C LEU A 14 1.87 7.32 -2.72
N LEU A 15 1.96 6.74 -1.52
CA LEU A 15 0.79 6.48 -0.67
C LEU A 15 -0.14 7.69 -0.45
N PRO A 16 0.35 8.91 -0.10
CA PRO A 16 -0.51 10.06 0.08
C PRO A 16 -1.25 10.44 -1.20
N LYS A 17 -0.56 10.32 -2.34
CA LYS A 17 -1.13 10.60 -3.66
C LYS A 17 -2.17 9.55 -4.05
N LEU A 18 -1.90 8.27 -3.81
CA LEU A 18 -2.86 7.18 -4.03
C LEU A 18 -4.11 7.35 -3.16
N LEU A 19 -3.96 7.71 -1.89
CA LEU A 19 -5.09 7.94 -0.98
C LEU A 19 -5.91 9.18 -1.36
N SER A 20 -5.27 10.21 -1.92
CA SER A 20 -5.94 11.44 -2.35
C SER A 20 -6.64 11.30 -3.70
N ASP A 21 -5.95 10.73 -4.69
CA ASP A 21 -6.37 10.72 -6.09
C ASP A 21 -7.30 9.54 -6.42
N LEU A 22 -7.23 8.44 -5.64
CA LEU A 22 -8.07 7.27 -5.85
C LEU A 22 -9.39 7.34 -5.08
N LYS A 23 -10.43 6.77 -5.69
CA LYS A 23 -11.75 6.63 -5.05
C LYS A 23 -11.72 5.52 -3.99
N PRO A 24 -12.46 5.67 -2.88
CA PRO A 24 -12.72 4.57 -1.95
C PRO A 24 -13.20 3.32 -2.67
N GLY A 25 -12.70 2.15 -2.27
CA GLY A 25 -12.97 0.86 -2.94
C GLY A 25 -12.01 0.54 -4.08
N THR A 26 -11.08 1.43 -4.43
CA THR A 26 -10.05 1.12 -5.43
C THR A 26 -9.08 0.08 -4.90
N ARG A 27 -8.90 -1.01 -5.65
CA ARG A 27 -8.01 -2.10 -5.28
C ARG A 27 -6.57 -1.79 -5.71
N ILE A 28 -5.63 -1.97 -4.80
CA ILE A 28 -4.20 -1.85 -5.04
C ILE A 28 -3.55 -3.22 -4.89
N VAL A 29 -2.72 -3.58 -5.87
CA VAL A 29 -1.94 -4.81 -5.87
C VAL A 29 -0.47 -4.43 -6.00
N SER A 30 0.38 -4.92 -5.11
CA SER A 30 1.84 -4.75 -5.18
C SER A 30 2.52 -6.10 -5.31
N HIS A 31 3.49 -6.18 -6.23
CA HIS A 31 4.30 -7.36 -6.43
C HIS A 31 5.62 -7.24 -5.67
N ALA A 32 5.98 -8.27 -4.91
CA ALA A 32 7.17 -8.44 -4.09
C ALA A 32 7.33 -7.50 -2.87
N PHE A 33 6.73 -6.30 -2.89
CA PHE A 33 6.97 -5.28 -1.87
C PHE A 33 5.69 -4.84 -1.16
N ASP A 34 5.79 -4.65 0.16
CA ASP A 34 4.73 -4.09 0.99
C ASP A 34 4.65 -2.54 0.88
N MET A 35 3.68 -1.96 1.57
CA MET A 35 3.45 -0.51 1.67
C MET A 35 4.00 0.05 2.99
N GLY A 36 5.11 -0.51 3.49
CA GLY A 36 5.67 -0.14 4.79
C GLY A 36 4.73 -0.52 5.93
N ASN A 37 4.29 0.48 6.71
CA ASN A 37 3.44 0.27 7.89
C ASN A 37 1.96 0.03 7.55
N TRP A 38 1.56 0.12 6.28
CA TRP A 38 0.17 -0.14 5.89
C TRP A 38 -0.06 -1.63 5.68
N LYS A 39 -0.76 -2.26 6.62
CA LYS A 39 -1.01 -3.70 6.57
C LYS A 39 -1.87 -4.09 5.35
N PRO A 40 -1.44 -5.11 4.57
CA PRO A 40 -2.23 -5.66 3.48
C PRO A 40 -3.48 -6.36 4.00
N GLU A 41 -4.56 -6.27 3.24
CA GLU A 41 -5.78 -7.04 3.47
C GLU A 41 -5.56 -8.51 3.12
N GLN A 42 -4.79 -8.76 2.05
CA GLN A 42 -4.44 -10.12 1.64
C GLN A 42 -2.98 -10.18 1.18
N THR A 43 -2.29 -11.25 1.58
CA THR A 43 -0.95 -11.58 1.10
C THR A 43 -1.02 -12.96 0.47
N LEU A 44 -0.56 -13.08 -0.77
CA LEU A 44 -0.46 -14.34 -1.49
C LEU A 44 1.00 -14.64 -1.78
N ASP A 45 1.39 -15.91 -1.69
CA ASP A 45 2.68 -16.39 -2.19
C ASP A 45 2.41 -17.25 -3.42
N ILE A 46 2.89 -16.81 -4.58
CA ILE A 46 2.69 -17.49 -5.85
C ILE A 46 4.07 -17.83 -6.42
N GLY A 47 4.50 -19.08 -6.22
CA GLY A 47 5.77 -19.58 -6.73
C GLY A 47 7.00 -18.85 -6.17
N GLY A 48 6.99 -18.52 -4.87
CA GLY A 48 8.08 -17.81 -4.20
C GLY A 48 8.03 -16.28 -4.39
N ARG A 49 6.96 -15.76 -5.00
CA ARG A 49 6.73 -14.33 -5.18
C ARG A 49 5.56 -13.88 -4.32
N LYS A 50 5.82 -12.95 -3.41
CA LYS A 50 4.78 -12.36 -2.57
C LYS A 50 3.99 -11.32 -3.34
N VAL A 51 2.67 -11.40 -3.27
CA VAL A 51 1.73 -10.42 -3.80
C VAL A 51 0.92 -9.89 -2.65
N TYR A 52 0.83 -8.57 -2.57
CA TYR A 52 0.11 -7.88 -1.52
C TYR A 52 -1.08 -7.12 -2.10
N TYR A 53 -2.19 -7.14 -1.37
CA TYR A 53 -3.44 -6.56 -1.80
C TYR A 53 -3.98 -5.62 -0.71
N TRP A 54 -4.45 -4.45 -1.14
CA TRP A 54 -5.14 -3.48 -0.31
C TRP A 54 -6.35 -2.91 -1.04
N THR A 55 -7.29 -2.37 -0.28
CA THR A 55 -8.37 -1.55 -0.82
C THR A 55 -8.24 -0.13 -0.28
N ILE A 56 -8.42 0.88 -1.14
CA ILE A 56 -8.43 2.28 -0.71
C ILE A 56 -9.62 2.50 0.24
N PRO A 57 -9.37 2.84 1.51
CA PRO A 57 -10.42 3.07 2.48
C PRO A 57 -11.12 4.41 2.23
N ALA A 58 -12.36 4.53 2.70
CA ALA A 58 -13.08 5.80 2.63
C ALA A 58 -12.46 6.85 3.57
N LYS A 59 -12.37 8.11 3.12
CA LYS A 59 -11.91 9.23 3.94
C LYS A 59 -12.75 9.32 5.21
N GLY A 60 -12.09 9.46 6.36
CA GLY A 60 -12.74 9.49 7.68
C GLY A 60 -12.89 8.14 8.37
N THR A 61 -12.47 7.03 7.75
CA THR A 61 -12.45 5.71 8.41
C THR A 61 -11.15 5.49 9.20
N PRO A 62 -11.16 4.61 10.23
CA PRO A 62 -9.93 4.21 10.93
C PRO A 62 -8.88 3.61 9.99
N ALA A 63 -9.32 2.90 8.94
CA ALA A 63 -8.45 2.34 7.92
C ALA A 63 -7.74 3.44 7.10
N TYR A 64 -8.42 4.54 6.78
CA TYR A 64 -7.80 5.70 6.11
C TYR A 64 -6.78 6.39 7.01
N ALA A 65 -7.09 6.55 8.30
CA ALA A 65 -6.13 7.08 9.27
C ALA A 65 -4.87 6.21 9.35
N ALA A 66 -5.02 4.88 9.44
CA ALA A 66 -3.90 3.94 9.45
C ALA A 66 -3.07 3.99 8.15
N ALA A 67 -3.71 4.04 6.99
CA ALA A 67 -3.02 4.16 5.71
C ALA A 67 -2.27 5.49 5.57
N SER A 68 -2.86 6.60 6.04
CA SER A 68 -2.23 7.92 6.02
C SER A 68 -1.05 8.02 7.01
N ALA A 69 -1.16 7.39 8.18
CA ALA A 69 -0.07 7.30 9.15
C ALA A 69 1.10 6.48 8.61
N ALA A 70 0.80 5.38 7.90
CA ALA A 70 1.82 4.56 7.25
C ALA A 70 2.58 5.30 6.14
N ALA A 71 1.92 6.24 5.45
CA ALA A 71 2.56 7.09 4.45
C ALA A 71 3.56 8.08 5.06
N GLY A 72 3.34 8.51 6.30
CA GLY A 72 4.25 9.39 7.05
C GLY A 72 5.43 8.68 7.72
N ALA A 73 5.33 7.37 7.96
CA ALA A 73 6.32 6.57 8.70
C ALA A 73 7.47 6.02 7.84
N GLY A 74 7.69 6.58 6.64
CA GLY A 74 8.60 6.01 5.65
C GLY A 74 10.08 6.11 6.00
N ALA A 75 10.65 5.11 6.67
CA ALA A 75 12.02 4.62 6.47
C ALA A 75 12.34 3.46 7.44
N ALA A 76 12.44 2.23 6.94
CA ALA A 76 13.39 1.19 7.38
C ALA A 76 12.96 -0.21 6.92
N LYS A 77 13.27 -0.56 5.67
CA LYS A 77 13.69 -1.94 5.38
C LYS A 77 14.92 -1.86 4.49
N PRO A 78 16.13 -2.16 5.01
CA PRO A 78 17.27 -2.36 4.13
C PRO A 78 16.99 -3.59 3.26
N ASN A 79 17.43 -3.52 2.02
CA ASN A 79 17.40 -4.60 1.03
C ASN A 79 17.82 -5.95 1.62
#